data_AF-A0A2G4HEF8-F1
#
_entry.id   AF-A0A2G4HEF8-F1
#
_cell.length_a   1.000
_cell.length_b   1.000
_cell.length_c   1.000
_cell.angle_alpha   90.00
_cell.angle_beta   90.00
_cell.angle_gamma   90.00
#
_symmetry.space_group_name_H-M   'P 1'
#
loop_
_entity.id
_entity.type
_entity.pdbx_description
1 polymer ?
#
loop_
_entity_poly.entity_id
_entity_poly.type
_entity_poly.pdbx_seq_one_letter_code
_entity_poly.pdbx_strand_id
1 'polypeptide(L)'
;GAFVIYGSGLAAHTRHLRANPRASVILIDPETTPGSPLARRRLTFACAAEPVARDSTPHAEMVSAFRQKFGATIDVIAPLPDFQFFRLLPQTGRVVAGFGAAFEVNPRDWSDLTPVARGPVRPA
;
A
#
# COMPACT_ATOMS: atom_id res chain seq x y z
N GLY A 1 -7.75 -3.79 7.90
CA GLY A 1 -6.33 -3.48 8.22
C GLY A 1 -5.90 -2.22 7.50
N ALA A 2 -4.69 -1.71 7.75
CA ALA A 2 -4.11 -0.55 7.06
C ALA A 2 -2.66 -0.85 6.66
N PHE A 3 -2.19 -0.29 5.55
CA PHE A 3 -0.75 -0.27 5.26
C PHE A 3 -0.10 0.86 6.05
N VAL A 4 1.17 0.71 6.41
CA VAL A 4 1.95 1.77 7.03
C VAL A 4 3.21 1.99 6.22
N ILE A 5 3.47 3.26 5.89
CA ILE A 5 4.72 3.69 5.25
C ILE A 5 5.41 4.72 6.12
N TYR A 6 6.73 4.81 6.00
CA TYR A 6 7.55 5.81 6.68
C TYR A 6 8.35 6.61 5.66
N GLY A 7 7.98 7.87 5.45
CA GLY A 7 8.49 8.71 4.37
C GLY A 7 9.26 9.92 4.87
N SER A 8 10.40 10.22 4.23
CA SER A 8 11.14 11.47 4.44
C SER A 8 10.37 12.66 3.86
N GLY A 9 10.40 13.80 4.55
CA GLY A 9 9.84 15.06 4.08
C GLY A 9 10.56 15.62 2.84
N LEU A 10 11.77 15.13 2.55
CA LEU A 10 12.50 15.48 1.33
C LEU A 10 11.88 14.84 0.09
N ALA A 11 11.22 13.69 0.22
CA ALA A 11 10.63 12.98 -0.91
C ALA A 11 9.35 13.66 -1.42
N ALA A 12 9.22 13.76 -2.74
CA ALA A 12 8.05 14.37 -3.38
C ALA A 12 6.74 13.67 -2.98
N HIS A 13 6.74 12.34 -2.90
CA HIS A 13 5.54 11.59 -2.52
C HIS A 13 5.05 11.90 -1.10
N THR A 14 5.93 12.19 -0.14
CA THR A 14 5.54 12.59 1.22
C THR A 14 4.82 13.92 1.21
N ARG A 15 5.32 14.89 0.42
CA ARG A 15 4.69 16.21 0.26
C ARG A 15 3.34 16.10 -0.44
N HIS A 16 3.26 15.28 -1.49
CA HIS A 16 2.00 15.01 -2.19
C HIS A 16 0.97 14.38 -1.27
N LEU A 17 1.34 13.39 -0.45
CA LEU A 17 0.43 12.75 0.50
C LEU A 17 -0.07 13.69 1.60
N ARG A 18 0.77 14.62 2.07
CA ARG A 18 0.35 15.66 3.03
C ARG A 18 -0.66 16.63 2.42
N ALA A 19 -0.45 17.03 1.17
CA ALA A 19 -1.32 17.99 0.48
C ALA A 19 -2.61 17.34 -0.05
N ASN A 20 -2.53 16.08 -0.47
CA ASN A 20 -3.63 15.32 -1.03
C ASN A 20 -3.60 13.88 -0.47
N PRO A 21 -4.45 13.56 0.53
CA PRO A 21 -4.41 12.29 1.26
C PRO A 21 -5.02 11.13 0.45
N ARG A 22 -4.74 11.06 -0.86
CA ARG A 22 -5.17 10.01 -1.77
C ARG A 22 -3.95 9.27 -2.27
N ALA A 23 -3.95 7.95 -2.08
CA ALA A 23 -2.86 7.08 -2.50
C ALA A 23 -3.40 5.85 -3.24
N SER A 24 -2.52 5.19 -3.99
CA SER A 24 -2.74 3.81 -4.40
C SER A 24 -1.56 2.96 -3.97
N VAL A 25 -1.84 1.80 -3.38
CA VAL A 25 -0.84 0.82 -2.97
C VAL A 25 -0.93 -0.36 -3.92
N ILE A 26 0.20 -0.74 -4.50
CA ILE A 26 0.34 -1.96 -5.29
C ILE A 26 1.28 -2.92 -4.58
N LEU A 27 0.81 -4.15 -4.37
CA LEU A 27 1.64 -5.30 -4.07
C LEU A 27 1.70 -6.13 -5.34
N ILE A 28 2.89 -6.46 -5.81
CA ILE A 28 3.08 -7.16 -7.09
C ILE A 28 4.17 -8.22 -6.93
N ASP A 29 3.99 -9.35 -7.60
CA ASP A 29 5.02 -10.38 -7.68
C ASP A 29 6.35 -9.79 -8.23
N PRO A 30 7.51 -10.28 -7.75
CA PRO A 30 8.81 -9.94 -8.32
C PRO A 30 8.88 -10.19 -9.83
N GLU A 31 9.73 -9.44 -10.53
CA GLU A 31 9.96 -9.67 -11.96
C GLU A 31 10.66 -10.99 -12.25
N THR A 32 11.32 -11.56 -11.25
CA THR A 32 11.95 -12.88 -11.31
C THR A 32 10.93 -14.03 -11.18
N THR A 33 9.66 -13.74 -10.88
CA THR A 33 8.62 -14.78 -10.83
C THR A 33 8.38 -15.36 -12.24
N PRO A 34 8.47 -16.69 -12.42
CA PRO A 34 8.25 -17.33 -13.71
C PRO A 34 6.85 -17.04 -14.28
N GLY A 35 6.77 -16.80 -15.58
CA GLY A 35 5.52 -16.52 -16.28
C GLY A 35 5.62 -15.30 -17.20
N SER A 36 4.48 -14.85 -17.72
CA SER A 36 4.44 -13.64 -18.55
C SER A 36 4.64 -12.38 -17.70
N PRO A 37 5.57 -11.47 -18.05
CA PRO A 37 5.74 -10.19 -17.35
C PRO A 37 4.47 -9.33 -17.31
N LEU A 38 3.57 -9.53 -18.27
CA LEU A 38 2.27 -8.84 -18.37
C LEU A 38 1.19 -9.44 -17.47
N ALA A 39 1.42 -10.63 -16.90
CA ALA A 39 0.46 -11.39 -16.11
C ALA A 39 0.88 -11.55 -14.63
N ARG A 40 1.84 -10.74 -14.15
CA ARG A 40 2.24 -10.75 -12.74
C ARG A 40 1.04 -10.54 -11.82
N ARG A 41 0.92 -11.39 -10.80
CA ARG A 41 -0.15 -11.23 -9.83
C ARG A 41 0.08 -9.94 -9.08
N ARG A 42 -1.01 -9.19 -8.89
CA ARG A 42 -0.95 -7.90 -8.21
C ARG A 42 -2.23 -7.65 -7.45
N LEU A 43 -2.08 -7.04 -6.29
CA LEU A 43 -3.15 -6.49 -5.47
C LEU A 43 -2.99 -4.98 -5.46
N THR A 44 -4.02 -4.26 -5.85
CA THR A 44 -4.04 -2.79 -5.87
C THR A 44 -5.16 -2.30 -4.98
N PHE A 45 -4.85 -1.39 -4.05
CA PHE A 45 -5.86 -0.67 -3.28
C PHE A 45 -5.80 0.82 -3.61
N ALA A 46 -6.96 1.45 -3.76
CA ALA A 46 -7.09 2.88 -3.55
C ALA A 46 -7.17 3.12 -2.04
N CYS A 47 -6.42 4.08 -1.52
CA CYS A 47 -6.31 4.33 -0.09
C CYS A 47 -6.50 5.82 0.25
N ALA A 48 -7.08 6.07 1.41
CA ALA A 48 -6.95 7.35 2.10
C ALA A 48 -5.67 7.32 2.95
N ALA A 49 -4.86 8.36 2.89
CA ALA A 49 -3.63 8.47 3.67
C ALA A 49 -3.87 9.32 4.92
N GLU A 50 -3.57 8.76 6.09
CA GLU A 50 -3.67 9.43 7.38
C GLU A 50 -2.27 9.64 7.97
N PRO A 51 -1.80 10.88 8.11
CA PRO A 51 -0.55 11.14 8.82
C PRO A 51 -0.67 10.74 10.29
N VAL A 52 0.37 10.12 10.83
CA VAL A 52 0.46 9.81 12.26
C VAL A 52 1.22 10.92 12.98
N ALA A 53 0.64 11.46 14.05
CA ALA A 53 1.26 12.50 14.86
C ALA A 53 2.49 11.96 15.60
N ARG A 54 3.58 12.73 15.62
CA ARG A 54 4.87 12.27 16.14
C ARG A 54 4.86 11.96 17.64
N ASP A 55 4.19 12.81 18.42
CA ASP A 55 4.13 12.71 19.88
C ASP A 55 2.96 11.82 20.35
N SER A 56 2.49 10.91 19.49
CA SER A 56 1.37 10.03 19.78
C SER A 56 1.83 8.61 20.11
N THR A 57 1.06 7.90 20.95
CA THR A 57 1.30 6.49 21.24
C THR A 57 1.42 5.62 19.97
N PRO A 58 0.53 5.77 18.96
CA PRO A 58 0.66 5.03 17.70
C PRO A 58 2.00 5.23 16.98
N HIS A 59 2.60 6.42 17.07
CA HIS A 59 3.92 6.66 16.46
C HIS A 59 5.00 5.84 17.14
N ALA A 60 5.05 5.83 18.48
CA ALA A 60 6.03 5.04 19.23
C ALA A 60 5.88 3.53 18.97
N GLU A 61 4.64 3.04 18.91
CA GLU A 61 4.35 1.65 18.55
C GLU A 61 4.83 1.31 17.13
N MET A 62 4.59 2.20 16.17
CA MET A 62 5.04 2.02 14.79
C MET A 62 6.57 2.05 14.66
N VAL A 63 7.28 2.92 15.40
CA VAL A 63 8.74 2.91 15.45
C VAL A 63 9.25 1.56 15.94
N SER A 64 8.67 1.01 17.02
CA SER A 64 9.05 -0.30 17.54
C SER A 64 8.82 -1.42 16.52
N ALA A 65 7.63 -1.46 15.91
CA ALA A 65 7.28 -2.46 14.90
C ALA A 65 8.17 -2.35 13.63
N PHE A 66 8.47 -1.13 13.19
CA PHE A 66 9.37 -0.90 12.07
C PHE A 66 10.80 -1.30 12.41
N ARG A 67 11.29 -1.00 13.62
CA ARG A 67 12.63 -1.43 14.06
C ARG A 67 12.73 -2.95 14.08
N GLN A 68 11.70 -3.65 14.57
CA GLN A 68 11.65 -5.12 14.55
C GLN A 68 11.70 -5.67 13.12
N LYS A 69 11.03 -5.01 12.17
CA LYS A 69 10.92 -5.48 10.78
C LYS A 69 12.10 -5.10 9.88
N PHE A 70 12.63 -3.89 10.04
CA PHE A 70 13.62 -3.27 9.14
C PHE A 70 14.98 -3.00 9.80
N GLY A 71 15.11 -3.25 11.10
CA GLY A 71 16.39 -3.20 11.81
C GLY A 71 16.85 -1.80 12.21
N ALA A 72 18.15 -1.70 12.50
CA ALA A 72 18.80 -0.54 13.11
C ALA A 72 18.73 0.75 12.28
N THR A 73 18.43 0.67 10.98
CA THR A 73 18.21 1.86 10.14
C THR A 73 17.11 2.75 10.73
N ILE A 74 16.09 2.16 11.35
CA ILE A 74 15.00 2.91 12.00
C ILE A 74 15.53 3.80 13.14
N ASP A 75 16.58 3.39 13.85
CA ASP A 75 17.15 4.21 14.93
C ASP A 75 17.83 5.48 14.42
N VAL A 76 18.28 5.47 13.16
CA VAL A 76 18.89 6.62 12.50
C VAL A 76 17.83 7.58 11.97
N ILE A 77 16.76 7.05 11.36
CA ILE A 77 15.74 7.88 10.70
C ILE A 77 14.60 8.30 11.63
N ALA A 78 14.27 7.52 12.66
CA ALA A 78 13.19 7.83 13.61
C ALA A 78 13.36 9.20 14.31
N PRO A 79 14.59 9.60 14.72
CA PRO A 79 14.82 10.90 15.34
C PRO A 79 14.72 12.09 14.36
N LEU A 80 14.85 11.86 13.05
CA LEU A 80 14.82 12.94 12.05
C LEU A 80 13.42 13.57 11.94
N PRO A 81 13.28 14.90 12.11
CA PRO A 81 11.98 15.56 12.23
C PRO A 81 11.21 15.64 10.91
N ASP A 82 11.88 15.46 9.78
CA ASP A 82 11.24 15.49 8.46
C ASP A 82 10.57 14.16 8.11
N PHE A 83 10.89 13.06 8.80
CA PHE A 83 10.25 11.76 8.56
C PHE A 83 8.89 11.65 9.24
N GLN A 84 7.94 11.01 8.54
CA GLN A 84 6.57 10.85 9.01
C GLN A 84 5.97 9.51 8.61
N PHE A 85 5.24 8.90 9.55
CA PHE A 85 4.40 7.74 9.27
C PHE A 85 3.08 8.14 8.63
N PHE A 86 2.63 7.34 7.67
CA PHE A 86 1.28 7.42 7.12
C PHE A 86 0.61 6.06 7.21
N ARG A 87 -0.63 6.05 7.69
CA ARG A 87 -1.53 4.90 7.55
C ARG A 87 -2.27 5.05 6.24
N LEU A 88 -2.16 4.06 5.37
CA LEU A 88 -2.90 4.01 4.11
C LEU A 88 -4.09 3.08 4.32
N LEU A 89 -5.26 3.68 4.51
CA LEU A 89 -6.53 3.01 4.74
C LEU A 89 -7.13 2.57 3.40
N PRO A 90 -7.23 1.26 3.11
CA PRO A 90 -7.85 0.79 1.89
C PRO A 90 -9.32 1.21 1.78
N GLN A 91 -9.73 1.66 0.60
CA GLN A 91 -11.10 2.07 0.29
C GLN A 91 -11.75 1.17 -0.76
N THR A 92 -10.99 0.80 -1.79
CA THR A 92 -11.40 -0.18 -2.81
C THR A 92 -10.18 -0.98 -3.21
N GLY A 93 -10.35 -2.27 -3.49
CA GLY A 93 -9.26 -3.18 -3.80
C GLY A 93 -9.53 -4.01 -5.03
N ARG A 94 -8.48 -4.36 -5.78
CA ARG A 94 -8.57 -5.28 -6.90
C ARG A 94 -7.36 -6.20 -6.93
N VAL A 95 -7.59 -7.49 -7.08
CA VAL A 95 -6.56 -8.48 -7.34
C VAL A 95 -6.64 -8.95 -8.80
N VAL A 96 -5.48 -9.01 -9.44
CA VAL A 96 -5.30 -9.67 -10.74
C VAL A 96 -4.44 -10.89 -10.47
N ALA A 97 -5.00 -12.09 -10.69
CA ALA A 97 -4.33 -13.37 -10.44
C ALA A 97 -3.74 -14.00 -11.72
N GLY A 98 -3.91 -13.35 -12.87
CA GLY A 98 -3.45 -13.80 -14.18
C GLY A 98 -4.36 -13.30 -15.29
N PHE A 99 -4.18 -13.80 -16.52
CA PHE A 99 -5.04 -13.45 -17.65
C PHE A 99 -6.50 -13.82 -17.38
N GLY A 100 -7.41 -12.86 -17.56
CA GLY A 100 -8.86 -13.07 -17.39
C GLY A 100 -9.33 -13.35 -15.96
N ALA A 101 -8.44 -13.23 -14.96
CA ALA A 101 -8.73 -13.48 -13.55
C ALA A 101 -8.52 -12.20 -12.74
N ALA A 102 -9.59 -11.41 -12.61
CA ALA A 102 -9.62 -10.19 -11.81
C ALA A 102 -10.80 -10.25 -10.83
N PHE A 103 -10.54 -9.81 -9.60
CA PHE A 103 -11.54 -9.80 -8.52
C PHE A 103 -11.47 -8.46 -7.80
N GLU A 104 -12.63 -7.89 -7.46
CA GLU A 104 -12.74 -6.84 -6.46
C GLU A 104 -12.47 -7.44 -5.07
N VAL A 105 -11.76 -6.69 -4.23
CA VAL A 105 -11.38 -7.09 -2.87
C VAL A 105 -12.09 -6.16 -1.89
N ASN A 106 -12.79 -6.75 -0.93
CA ASN A 106 -13.40 -5.98 0.14
C ASN A 106 -12.29 -5.35 1.02
N PRO A 107 -12.25 -4.02 1.17
CA PRO A 107 -11.20 -3.34 1.93
C PRO A 107 -11.22 -3.67 3.43
N ARG A 108 -12.36 -4.16 3.96
CA ARG A 108 -12.53 -4.53 5.37
C ARG A 108 -12.22 -6.00 5.64
N ASP A 109 -12.42 -6.85 4.63
CA ASP A 109 -12.10 -8.27 4.67
C ASP A 109 -11.37 -8.66 3.38
N TRP A 110 -10.05 -8.79 3.45
CA TRP A 110 -9.24 -9.01 2.24
C TRP A 110 -9.36 -10.45 1.71
N SER A 111 -10.08 -11.32 2.41
CA SER A 111 -10.41 -12.67 1.94
C SER A 111 -11.70 -12.73 1.11
N ASP A 112 -12.54 -11.69 1.19
CA ASP A 112 -13.77 -11.56 0.44
C ASP A 112 -13.48 -10.98 -0.97
N LEU A 113 -13.59 -11.87 -1.96
CA LEU A 113 -13.27 -11.64 -3.36
C LEU A 113 -14.51 -11.79 -4.24
N THR A 114 -14.85 -10.75 -4.99
CA THR A 114 -15.93 -10.79 -5.97
C THR A 114 -15.37 -10.76 -7.39
N PRO A 115 -15.68 -11.73 -8.28
CA PRO A 115 -15.23 -11.69 -9.67
C PRO A 115 -15.65 -10.39 -10.36
N VAL A 116 -14.71 -9.75 -11.08
CA VAL A 116 -15.04 -8.61 -11.92
C VAL A 116 -15.88 -9.12 -13.08
N ALA A 117 -17.09 -8.59 -13.25
CA ALA A 117 -17.96 -8.95 -14.36
C ALA A 117 -17.22 -8.76 -15.70
N ARG A 118 -17.21 -9.79 -16.54
CA ARG A 118 -16.70 -9.66 -17.90
C ARG A 118 -17.63 -8.71 -18.65
N GLY A 119 -17.13 -7.51 -18.98
CA GLY A 119 -17.80 -6.66 -19.96
C GLY A 119 -17.97 -7.41 -21.28
N PRO A 120 -18.93 -7.01 -22.14
CA PRO A 120 -19.14 -7.68 -23.42
C PRO A 120 -17.82 -7.73 -24.19
N VAL A 121 -17.41 -8.93 -24.57
CA VAL A 121 -16.30 -9.12 -25.51
C VAL A 121 -16.75 -8.48 -26.80
N ARG A 122 -16.11 -7.37 -27.22
CA ARG A 122 -16.33 -6.84 -28.56
C ARG A 122 -15.89 -7.94 -29.54
N PRO A 123 -16.77 -8.41 -30.44
CA PRO A 123 -16.35 -9.30 -31.51
C PRO A 123 -15.29 -8.59 -32.36
N ALA A 124 -14.31 -9.37 -32.83
CA ALA A 124 -13.24 -8.93 -33.71
C ALA A 124 -13.77 -8.43 -35.05
#